data_AF-A0ABD4RTP3-F1
#
_entry.id   AF-A0ABD4RTP3-F1
#
_cell.length_a   1.000
_cell.length_b   1.000
_cell.length_c   1.000
_cell.angle_alpha   90.00
_cell.angle_beta   90.00
_cell.angle_gamma   90.00
#
_symmetry.space_group_name_H-M   'P 1'
#
loop_
_entity.id
_entity.type
_entity.pdbx_description
1 polymer ?
#
loop_
_entity_poly.entity_id
_entity_poly.type
_entity_poly.pdbx_seq_one_letter_code
_entity_poly.pdbx_strand_id
1 'polypeptide(L)'
;MKKTLYSITILFQIAFLIGCKVFEKYANTRMGMHRWVTYTNRNFERDYPIESLKIALIAILIVFTIIAIILLIQNTILKKSYNLFGKLMGLLTIIINTLLLKFVLTNTQYTNSSYFFLIMMLSMVSILQIIKLIVHTRMIKN
;
A
#
# COMPACT_ATOMS: atom_id res chain seq x y z
N MET A 1 -6.62 -15.32 19.24
CA MET A 1 -5.58 -15.24 18.19
C MET A 1 -5.95 -14.35 16.99
N LYS A 2 -7.17 -14.41 16.43
CA LYS A 2 -7.54 -13.56 15.27
C LYS A 2 -7.51 -12.04 15.59
N LYS A 3 -7.94 -11.62 16.79
CA LYS A 3 -7.95 -10.20 17.21
C LYS A 3 -6.53 -9.64 17.44
N THR A 4 -5.64 -10.41 18.07
CA THR A 4 -4.26 -9.98 18.35
C THR A 4 -3.46 -9.80 17.06
N LEU A 5 -3.57 -10.74 16.11
CA LEU A 5 -2.95 -10.61 14.79
C LEU A 5 -3.48 -9.39 14.01
N TYR A 6 -4.79 -9.14 14.07
CA TYR A 6 -5.41 -7.99 13.42
C TYR A 6 -4.87 -6.65 13.98
N SER A 7 -4.74 -6.53 15.31
CA SER A 7 -4.15 -5.34 15.94
C SER A 7 -2.68 -5.14 15.58
N ILE A 8 -1.89 -6.22 15.52
CA ILE A 8 -0.49 -6.16 15.09
C ILE A 8 -0.39 -5.65 13.66
N THR A 9 -1.25 -6.13 12.75
CA THR A 9 -1.28 -5.64 11.37
C THR A 9 -1.61 -4.15 11.27
N ILE A 10 -2.50 -3.63 12.13
CA ILE A 10 -2.78 -2.19 12.19
C ILE A 10 -1.54 -1.41 12.63
N LEU A 11 -0.84 -1.88 13.67
CA LEU A 11 0.39 -1.24 14.14
C LEU A 11 1.44 -1.18 13.03
N PHE A 12 1.65 -2.27 12.29
CA PHE A 12 2.57 -2.28 11.16
C PHE A 12 2.18 -1.28 10.07
N GLN A 13 0.89 -1.17 9.72
CA GLN A 13 0.44 -0.20 8.73
C GLN A 13 0.71 1.24 9.15
N ILE A 14 0.39 1.57 10.40
CA ILE A 14 0.66 2.90 10.96
C ILE A 14 2.17 3.16 10.95
N ALA A 15 2.98 2.18 11.35
CA ALA A 15 4.43 2.29 11.33
C ALA A 15 4.98 2.52 9.92
N PHE A 16 4.47 1.83 8.89
CA PHE A 16 4.88 2.06 7.50
C PHE A 16 4.45 3.43 6.98
N LEU A 17 3.24 3.89 7.31
CA LEU A 17 2.75 5.22 6.90
C LEU A 17 3.55 6.36 7.55
N ILE A 18 3.84 6.25 8.84
CA ILE A 18 4.71 7.20 9.55
C ILE A 18 6.13 7.09 8.99
N GLY A 19 6.61 5.86 8.79
CA GLY A 19 7.91 5.55 8.21
C GLY A 19 8.12 6.23 6.87
N CYS A 20 7.12 6.23 5.98
CA CYS A 20 7.18 6.94 4.69
C CYS A 20 7.48 8.43 4.87
N LYS A 21 6.70 9.13 5.71
CA LYS A 21 6.89 10.57 5.94
C LYS A 21 8.24 10.88 6.59
N VAL A 22 8.63 10.06 7.56
CA VAL A 22 9.91 10.22 8.27
C VAL A 22 11.07 9.98 7.29
N PHE A 23 11.02 8.91 6.52
CA PHE A 23 12.05 8.56 5.53
C PHE A 23 12.21 9.63 4.47
N GLU A 24 11.10 10.09 3.87
CA GLU A 24 11.11 11.16 2.87
C GLU A 24 11.72 12.45 3.42
N LYS A 25 11.36 12.84 4.65
CA LYS A 25 11.95 14.01 5.31
C LYS A 25 13.46 13.84 5.48
N TYR A 26 13.92 12.69 5.98
CA TYR A 26 15.35 12.47 6.22
C TYR A 26 16.16 12.38 4.91
N ALA A 27 15.62 11.73 3.89
CA ALA A 27 16.25 11.63 2.58
C ALA A 27 16.41 12.99 1.89
N ASN A 28 15.49 13.93 2.12
CA ASN A 28 15.57 15.28 1.56
C ASN A 28 16.38 16.25 2.44
N THR A 29 16.41 16.06 3.76
CA THR A 29 17.05 17.02 4.69
C THR A 29 18.51 16.66 5.00
N ARG A 30 18.88 15.38 5.00
CA ARG A 30 20.23 14.92 5.36
C ARG A 30 21.00 14.50 4.12
N MET A 31 22.03 15.25 3.75
CA MET A 31 22.87 14.96 2.57
C MET A 31 23.45 13.54 2.57
N GLY A 32 23.84 13.00 3.72
CA GLY A 32 24.35 11.63 3.83
C GLY A 32 23.30 10.58 3.42
N MET A 33 22.07 10.72 3.90
CA MET A 33 20.96 9.85 3.53
C MET A 33 20.61 10.01 2.05
N HIS A 34 20.59 11.25 1.55
CA HIS A 34 20.35 11.52 0.13
C HIS A 34 21.34 10.77 -0.76
N ARG A 35 22.65 10.87 -0.48
CA ARG A 35 23.70 10.17 -1.24
C ARG A 35 23.54 8.65 -1.17
N TRP A 36 23.23 8.10 0.01
CA TRP A 36 23.03 6.67 0.17
C TRP A 36 21.81 6.16 -0.63
N VAL A 37 20.69 6.89 -0.58
CA VAL A 37 19.48 6.59 -1.34
C VAL A 37 19.77 6.66 -2.85
N THR A 38 20.43 7.71 -3.33
CA THR A 38 20.77 7.83 -4.75
C THR A 38 21.70 6.72 -5.23
N TYR A 39 22.72 6.36 -4.43
CA TYR A 39 23.61 5.24 -4.75
C TYR A 39 22.82 3.92 -4.85
N THR A 40 21.93 3.68 -3.90
CA THR A 40 21.11 2.46 -3.87
C THR A 40 20.13 2.41 -5.05
N ASN A 41 19.52 3.55 -5.41
CA ASN A 41 18.64 3.64 -6.58
C ASN A 41 19.36 3.31 -7.88
N ARG A 42 20.60 3.78 -8.06
CA ARG A 42 21.41 3.46 -9.24
C ARG A 42 21.72 1.97 -9.33
N ASN A 43 21.97 1.31 -8.20
CA ASN A 43 22.15 -0.14 -8.17
C ASN A 43 20.85 -0.85 -8.57
N PHE A 44 19.69 -0.39 -8.06
CA PHE A 44 18.41 -0.95 -8.50
C PHE A 44 18.15 -0.78 -10.00
N GLU A 45 18.51 0.39 -10.58
CA GLU A 45 18.38 0.65 -12.03
C GLU A 45 19.27 -0.24 -12.88
N ARG A 46 20.46 -0.55 -12.38
CA ARG A 46 21.39 -1.45 -13.07
C ARG A 46 20.95 -2.91 -12.98
N ASP A 47 20.49 -3.32 -11.81
CA ASP A 47 20.33 -4.74 -11.49
C ASP A 47 18.91 -5.27 -11.82
N TYR A 48 17.91 -4.38 -11.98
CA TYR A 48 16.51 -4.78 -12.20
C TYR A 48 15.83 -4.02 -13.36
N PRO A 49 14.90 -4.68 -14.10
CA PRO A 49 14.11 -4.04 -15.14
C PRO A 49 12.97 -3.20 -14.53
N ILE A 50 13.30 -2.00 -14.05
CA ILE A 50 12.40 -1.15 -13.26
C ILE A 50 11.13 -0.77 -14.02
N GLU A 51 11.21 -0.50 -15.33
CA GLU A 51 10.03 -0.15 -16.12
C GLU A 51 9.01 -1.29 -16.16
N SER A 52 9.48 -2.52 -16.40
CA SER A 52 8.63 -3.72 -16.37
C SER A 52 8.04 -3.96 -14.98
N LEU A 53 8.83 -3.77 -13.92
CA LEU A 53 8.36 -3.88 -12.54
C LEU A 53 7.31 -2.81 -12.19
N LYS A 54 7.46 -1.59 -12.69
CA LYS A 54 6.50 -0.51 -12.49
C LYS A 54 5.17 -0.83 -13.15
N ILE A 55 5.19 -1.32 -14.40
CA ILE A 55 3.98 -1.75 -15.11
C ILE A 55 3.31 -2.91 -14.38
N ALA A 56 4.08 -3.91 -13.94
CA ALA A 56 3.55 -5.03 -13.16
C ALA A 56 2.90 -4.57 -11.85
N LEU A 57 3.53 -3.64 -11.13
CA LEU A 57 2.97 -3.06 -9.91
C LEU A 57 1.65 -2.33 -10.18
N ILE A 58 1.57 -1.52 -11.24
CA ILE A 58 0.33 -0.83 -11.63
C ILE A 58 -0.77 -1.85 -11.91
N ALA A 59 -0.48 -2.91 -12.67
CA ALA A 59 -1.43 -3.98 -12.96
C ALA A 59 -1.94 -4.66 -11.67
N ILE A 60 -1.04 -4.99 -10.74
CA ILE A 60 -1.40 -5.58 -9.44
C ILE A 60 -2.30 -4.64 -8.63
N LEU A 61 -1.98 -3.34 -8.60
CA LEU A 61 -2.79 -2.35 -7.88
C LEU A 61 -4.20 -2.21 -8.46
N ILE A 62 -4.34 -2.26 -9.79
CA ILE A 62 -5.64 -2.27 -10.46
C ILE A 62 -6.44 -3.53 -10.09
N VAL A 63 -5.79 -4.70 -10.07
CA VAL A 63 -6.45 -5.93 -9.63
C VAL A 63 -6.91 -5.82 -8.18
N PHE A 64 -6.06 -5.27 -7.30
CA PHE A 64 -6.41 -5.08 -5.88
C PHE A 64 -7.56 -4.09 -5.67
N THR A 65 -7.65 -3.00 -6.45
CA THR A 65 -8.79 -2.07 -6.36
C THR A 65 -10.08 -2.74 -6.82
N ILE A 66 -10.05 -3.48 -7.93
CA ILE A 66 -11.22 -4.23 -8.44
C ILE A 66 -11.69 -5.24 -7.39
N ILE A 67 -10.79 -6.03 -6.82
CA ILE A 67 -11.12 -6.99 -5.75
C ILE A 67 -11.76 -6.28 -4.56
N ALA A 68 -11.19 -5.15 -4.11
CA ALA A 68 -11.73 -4.40 -2.99
C ALA A 68 -13.14 -3.86 -3.27
N ILE A 69 -13.42 -3.38 -4.49
CA ILE A 69 -14.74 -2.91 -4.92
C ILE A 69 -15.75 -4.06 -4.96
N ILE A 70 -15.39 -5.19 -5.59
CA ILE A 70 -16.27 -6.38 -5.66
C ILE A 70 -16.63 -6.85 -4.25
N LEU A 71 -15.64 -6.96 -3.36
CA LEU A 71 -15.87 -7.35 -1.97
C LEU A 71 -16.76 -6.33 -1.25
N LEU A 72 -16.56 -5.04 -1.47
CA LEU A 72 -17.40 -4.01 -0.86
C LEU A 72 -18.85 -4.17 -1.31
N ILE A 73 -19.10 -4.23 -2.62
CA ILE A 73 -20.45 -4.35 -3.22
C ILE A 73 -21.14 -5.63 -2.76
N GLN A 74 -20.46 -6.78 -2.85
CA GLN A 74 -21.03 -8.06 -2.42
C GLN A 74 -21.45 -8.01 -0.96
N ASN A 75 -20.63 -7.44 -0.09
CA ASN A 75 -20.95 -7.40 1.33
C ASN A 75 -21.98 -6.32 1.68
N THR A 76 -22.06 -5.20 0.97
CA THR A 76 -23.06 -4.16 1.25
C THR A 76 -24.43 -4.45 0.67
N ILE A 77 -24.50 -5.01 -0.54
CA ILE A 77 -25.76 -5.24 -1.25
C ILE A 77 -26.36 -6.61 -0.87
N LEU A 78 -25.54 -7.67 -0.81
CA LEU A 78 -26.04 -9.03 -0.58
C LEU A 78 -26.22 -9.35 0.91
N LYS A 79 -25.57 -8.60 1.81
CA LYS A 79 -25.66 -8.82 3.26
C LYS A 79 -26.16 -7.58 3.98
N LYS A 80 -27.47 -7.57 4.28
CA LYS A 80 -28.17 -6.48 4.98
C LYS A 80 -27.59 -6.19 6.39
N SER A 81 -26.88 -7.15 6.97
CA SER A 81 -26.20 -7.06 8.28
C SER A 81 -24.72 -6.66 8.22
N TYR A 82 -24.23 -6.08 7.11
CA TYR A 82 -22.83 -5.67 7.04
C TYR A 82 -22.54 -4.44 7.91
N ASN A 83 -21.78 -4.68 8.98
CA ASN A 83 -21.41 -3.66 9.96
C ASN A 83 -20.71 -2.45 9.31
N LEU A 84 -20.98 -1.25 9.85
CA LEU A 84 -20.36 0.01 9.45
C LEU A 84 -18.84 -0.09 9.35
N PHE A 85 -18.21 -0.79 10.29
CA PHE A 85 -16.77 -1.02 10.34
C PHE A 85 -16.23 -1.67 9.05
N GLY A 86 -16.94 -2.68 8.53
CA GLY A 86 -16.56 -3.34 7.29
C GLY A 86 -16.68 -2.43 6.07
N LYS A 87 -17.66 -1.51 6.05
CA LYS A 87 -17.84 -0.53 4.97
C LYS A 87 -16.69 0.46 4.95
N LEU A 88 -16.39 1.04 6.12
CA LEU A 88 -15.27 1.97 6.30
C LEU A 88 -13.94 1.33 5.92
N MET A 89 -13.72 0.08 6.32
CA MET A 89 -12.51 -0.64 5.99
C MET A 89 -12.35 -0.88 4.47
N GLY A 90 -13.42 -1.27 3.78
CA GLY A 90 -13.42 -1.40 2.32
C GLY A 90 -13.12 -0.07 1.62
N LEU A 91 -13.77 1.02 2.05
CA LEU A 91 -13.53 2.37 1.53
C LEU A 91 -12.07 2.81 1.75
N LEU A 92 -11.53 2.63 2.96
CA LEU A 92 -10.12 2.94 3.25
C LEU A 92 -9.15 2.15 2.37
N THR A 93 -9.48 0.89 2.05
CA THR A 93 -8.67 0.06 1.15
C THR A 93 -8.63 0.65 -0.25
N ILE A 94 -9.78 1.07 -0.78
CA ILE A 94 -9.87 1.71 -2.08
C ILE A 94 -9.08 3.03 -2.08
N ILE A 95 -9.26 3.87 -1.06
CA ILE A 95 -8.58 5.17 -0.94
C ILE A 95 -7.05 4.98 -0.88
N ILE A 96 -6.54 4.05 -0.08
CA ILE A 96 -5.09 3.82 0.03
C ILE A 96 -4.52 3.35 -1.32
N ASN A 97 -5.20 2.43 -2.00
CA ASN A 97 -4.76 1.94 -3.30
C ASN A 97 -4.80 3.01 -4.38
N THR A 98 -5.83 3.86 -4.41
CA THR A 98 -5.90 4.95 -5.40
C THR A 98 -4.84 6.00 -5.14
N LEU A 99 -4.55 6.32 -3.87
CA LEU A 99 -3.44 7.21 -3.51
C LEU A 99 -2.08 6.62 -3.92
N LEU A 100 -1.86 5.32 -3.69
CA LEU A 100 -0.64 4.64 -4.12
C LEU A 100 -0.52 4.60 -5.65
N LEU A 101 -1.59 4.29 -6.35
CA LEU A 101 -1.61 4.26 -7.82
C LEU A 101 -1.32 5.66 -8.39
N LYS A 102 -1.94 6.71 -7.82
CA LYS A 102 -1.60 8.10 -8.16
C LYS A 102 -0.12 8.37 -7.92
N PHE A 103 0.43 7.98 -6.78
CA PHE A 103 1.83 8.19 -6.43
C PHE A 103 2.79 7.53 -7.44
N VAL A 104 2.53 6.29 -7.84
CA VAL A 104 3.33 5.53 -8.83
C VAL A 104 3.26 6.17 -10.22
N LEU A 105 2.11 6.73 -10.60
CA LEU A 105 1.93 7.38 -11.90
C LEU A 105 2.59 8.77 -11.96
N THR A 106 2.51 9.54 -10.88
CA THR A 106 3.01 10.94 -10.88
C THR A 106 4.50 11.06 -10.56
N ASN A 107 5.05 10.12 -9.79
CA ASN A 107 6.44 10.20 -9.34
C ASN A 107 7.35 9.25 -10.10
N THR A 108 8.63 9.63 -10.12
CA THR A 108 9.74 8.81 -10.59
C THR A 108 10.89 8.97 -9.59
N GLN A 109 11.91 8.12 -9.70
CA GLN A 109 13.13 8.22 -8.91
C GLN A 109 13.92 9.52 -9.15
N TYR A 110 13.72 10.18 -10.30
CA TYR A 110 14.32 11.48 -10.61
C TYR A 110 13.55 12.64 -9.95
N THR A 111 12.22 12.52 -9.85
CA THR A 111 11.38 13.52 -9.18
C THR A 111 11.45 13.41 -7.66
N ASN A 112 11.49 12.18 -7.14
CA ASN A 112 11.60 11.91 -5.72
C ASN A 112 12.70 10.87 -5.47
N SER A 113 13.81 11.29 -4.86
CA SER A 113 14.92 10.38 -4.55
C SER A 113 14.48 9.19 -3.69
N SER A 114 13.45 9.33 -2.86
CA SER A 114 12.94 8.26 -2.00
C SER A 114 11.94 7.32 -2.67
N TYR A 115 11.70 7.47 -3.98
CA TYR A 115 10.61 6.81 -4.71
C TYR A 115 10.54 5.29 -4.50
N PHE A 116 11.64 4.55 -4.67
CA PHE A 116 11.62 3.08 -4.53
C PHE A 116 11.29 2.63 -3.11
N PHE A 117 11.87 3.27 -2.10
CA PHE A 117 11.60 2.97 -0.70
C PHE A 117 10.15 3.28 -0.31
N LEU A 118 9.62 4.42 -0.77
CA LEU A 118 8.23 4.80 -0.53
C LEU A 118 7.27 3.83 -1.19
N ILE A 119 7.52 3.42 -2.43
CA ILE A 119 6.69 2.41 -3.10
C ILE A 119 6.76 1.07 -2.38
N MET A 120 7.93 0.62 -1.94
CA MET A 120 8.05 -0.65 -1.20
C MET A 120 7.21 -0.61 0.09
N MET A 121 7.33 0.47 0.88
CA MET A 121 6.57 0.63 2.13
C MET A 121 5.06 0.76 1.88
N LEU A 122 4.64 1.59 0.93
CA LEU A 122 3.23 1.80 0.63
C LEU A 122 2.58 0.56 -0.01
N SER A 123 3.31 -0.15 -0.86
CA SER A 123 2.87 -1.45 -1.41
C SER A 123 2.62 -2.45 -0.29
N MET A 124 3.47 -2.47 0.73
CA MET A 124 3.26 -3.35 1.89
C MET A 124 2.00 -2.98 2.68
N VAL A 125 1.72 -1.69 2.85
CA VAL A 125 0.46 -1.22 3.47
C VAL A 125 -0.75 -1.69 2.66
N SER A 126 -0.70 -1.55 1.33
CA SER A 126 -1.77 -2.00 0.41
C SER A 126 -2.05 -3.49 0.54
N ILE A 127 -0.99 -4.33 0.51
CA ILE A 127 -1.10 -5.79 0.65
C ILE A 127 -1.78 -6.15 1.98
N LEU A 128 -1.30 -5.57 3.09
CA LEU A 128 -1.89 -5.80 4.41
C LEU A 128 -3.36 -5.38 4.48
N GLN A 129 -3.73 -4.31 3.79
CA GLN A 129 -5.10 -3.80 3.77
C GLN A 129 -6.04 -4.74 3.01
N ILE A 130 -5.60 -5.25 1.85
CA ILE A 130 -6.33 -6.27 1.07
C ILE A 130 -6.52 -7.55 1.88
N ILE A 131 -5.45 -8.04 2.51
CA ILE A 131 -5.50 -9.28 3.31
C ILE A 131 -6.51 -9.14 4.44
N LYS A 132 -6.44 -8.03 5.19
CA LYS A 132 -7.41 -7.79 6.27
C LYS A 132 -8.84 -7.73 5.73
N LEU A 133 -9.07 -7.08 4.58
CA LEU A 133 -10.40 -6.98 3.99
C LEU A 133 -10.95 -8.37 3.65
N ILE A 134 -10.16 -9.23 3.04
CA ILE A 134 -10.54 -10.62 2.73
C ILE A 134 -10.82 -11.41 4.03
N VAL A 135 -9.98 -11.27 5.05
CA VAL A 135 -10.19 -11.96 6.34
C VAL A 135 -11.48 -11.51 7.00
N HIS A 136 -11.77 -10.21 7.02
CA HIS A 136 -12.98 -9.65 7.61
C HIS A 136 -14.24 -10.16 6.89
N THR A 137 -14.25 -10.18 5.56
CA THR A 137 -15.40 -10.64 4.78
C THR A 137 -15.66 -12.13 4.96
N ARG A 138 -14.60 -12.96 5.11
CA ARG A 138 -14.73 -14.37 5.46
C ARG A 138 -15.29 -14.60 6.86
N MET A 139 -14.89 -13.79 7.85
CA MET A 139 -15.42 -13.91 9.21
C MET A 139 -16.92 -13.61 9.32
N ILE A 140 -17.50 -12.85 8.39
CA ILE A 140 -18.95 -12.57 8.33
C ILE A 140 -19.72 -13.68 7.58
N LYS A 141 -19.03 -14.60 6.89
CA LYS A 141 -19.69 -15.70 6.17
C LYS A 141 -19.91 -16.94 7.06
N ASN A 142 -19.10 -17.11 8.10
CA ASN A 142 -19.28 -18.12 9.14
C ASN A 142 -20.15 -17.59 10.27
#